data_AF-A0AAV7F9Q8-F1
#
_entry.id   AF-A0AAV7F9Q8-F1
#
_cell.length_a   1.000
_cell.length_b   1.000
_cell.length_c   1.000
_cell.angle_alpha   90.00
_cell.angle_beta   90.00
_cell.angle_gamma   90.00
#
_symmetry.space_group_name_H-M   'P 1'
#
loop_
_entity.id
_entity.type
_entity.pdbx_description
1 polymer ?
#
loop_
_entity_poly.entity_id
_entity_poly.type
_entity_poly.pdbx_seq_one_letter_code
_entity_poly.pdbx_strand_id
1 'polypeptide(L)'
;MDSTPVASISLRRSKRRKGRPRASEARSDDIEKGERRPRKRIKAATSSRRTTEQSLFEFIKGNRKLIPNAVKAWVERYENNSKSATVELLTTLFESCGAKYQLDEASLDEISVDDVVLALVGLAKNGKVDDMCTSNSKEHKNFKENLSSFWNNLVIECQNGPLFDQILFVKCMDYVVALSCAPPRVYRVVGSIVAHQLVISFITVAKALAGQSKTTERQLIAEKKKRHDGPRLESLSGRLSATRGKIAAAEEMMCDIYSRLFKVRYRDIYEAIRQMNIKALGVCIVSYSSLFLQDECLNYLGWMLNDKVASVRKTSIHALQNLYEVDDIVPSLRNFTGKFCDRMVQLADDCNVHVAVSAIGLLKQLLRLKLLGEDKVIPLYKLLIDKSPLIRRAIGKLACEHLIALKFASSQSGSKGEDDEGVRDVGKPEM
;
A
#
# COMPACT_ATOMS: atom_id res chain seq x y z
N MET A 1 -11.45 -59.66 -6.80
CA MET A 1 -10.27 -60.54 -6.79
C MET A 1 -9.12 -59.77 -7.43
N ASP A 2 -8.00 -59.48 -6.79
CA ASP A 2 -7.67 -59.57 -5.36
C ASP A 2 -6.45 -58.65 -5.08
N SER A 3 -6.00 -58.54 -3.82
CA SER A 3 -4.74 -57.95 -3.38
C SER A 3 -4.59 -56.41 -3.41
N THR A 4 -4.74 -55.80 -2.24
CA THR A 4 -3.95 -54.61 -1.84
C THR A 4 -2.53 -55.06 -1.40
N PRO A 5 -1.54 -54.16 -1.23
CA PRO A 5 -1.38 -53.56 0.10
C PRO A 5 -0.91 -52.09 0.14
N VAL A 6 -1.07 -51.52 1.34
CA VAL A 6 -0.75 -50.16 1.78
C VAL A 6 0.76 -49.93 1.93
N ALA A 7 1.24 -48.72 1.62
CA ALA A 7 2.55 -48.22 2.06
C ALA A 7 2.38 -47.03 3.03
N SER A 8 3.04 -47.09 4.19
CA SER A 8 2.75 -46.25 5.35
C SER A 8 3.89 -45.28 5.73
N ILE A 9 3.49 -44.22 6.44
CA ILE A 9 4.34 -43.12 6.92
C ILE A 9 5.38 -43.63 7.95
N SER A 10 6.64 -43.18 7.86
CA SER A 10 7.64 -43.40 8.91
C SER A 10 8.26 -42.10 9.43
N LEU A 11 8.07 -41.83 10.72
CA LEU A 11 8.74 -40.74 11.44
C LEU A 11 10.16 -41.18 11.85
N ARG A 12 11.17 -40.33 11.64
CA ARG A 12 12.48 -40.47 12.29
C ARG A 12 12.65 -39.48 13.45
N ARG A 13 12.52 -39.99 14.68
CA ARG A 13 13.03 -39.35 15.91
C ARG A 13 14.56 -39.52 15.99
N SER A 14 15.30 -38.47 16.35
CA SER A 14 16.69 -38.59 16.86
C SER A 14 16.74 -38.36 18.37
N LYS A 15 17.69 -39.00 19.06
CA LYS A 15 17.67 -39.18 20.53
C LYS A 15 18.51 -38.15 21.28
N ARG A 16 17.97 -37.64 22.40
CA ARG A 16 18.75 -37.04 23.51
C ARG A 16 19.75 -38.06 24.07
N ARG A 17 20.93 -37.60 24.50
CA ARG A 17 21.80 -38.30 25.45
C ARG A 17 22.04 -37.41 26.68
N LYS A 18 21.87 -37.98 27.88
CA LYS A 18 22.26 -37.39 29.17
C LYS A 18 23.65 -37.91 29.55
N GLY A 19 24.44 -37.08 30.24
CA GLY A 19 25.65 -37.48 30.97
C GLY A 19 25.87 -36.54 32.15
N ARG A 20 26.18 -37.10 33.33
CA ARG A 20 26.41 -36.41 34.63
C ARG A 20 27.21 -37.38 35.53
N PRO A 21 27.75 -36.95 36.68
CA PRO A 21 28.98 -36.17 36.87
C PRO A 21 30.09 -37.00 37.57
N ARG A 22 31.25 -36.40 37.86
CA ARG A 22 32.11 -36.83 38.98
C ARG A 22 32.87 -35.65 39.61
N ALA A 23 32.95 -35.64 40.93
CA ALA A 23 33.90 -34.85 41.74
C ALA A 23 35.27 -35.57 41.75
N SER A 24 36.37 -35.08 42.35
CA SER A 24 36.62 -33.97 43.29
C SER A 24 38.00 -33.31 42.94
N GLU A 25 38.73 -32.49 43.72
CA GLU A 25 38.63 -32.08 45.14
C GLU A 25 39.16 -30.63 45.36
N ALA A 26 40.02 -30.38 46.37
CA ALA A 26 40.49 -29.04 46.76
C ALA A 26 42.01 -28.97 47.04
N ARG A 27 42.59 -27.77 46.88
CA ARG A 27 43.49 -27.12 47.86
C ARG A 27 43.70 -25.64 47.51
N SER A 28 43.99 -24.86 48.55
CA SER A 28 44.08 -23.40 48.60
C SER A 28 45.51 -22.89 48.47
N ASP A 29 45.67 -21.63 48.05
CA ASP A 29 46.66 -20.69 48.58
C ASP A 29 46.19 -19.24 48.35
N ASP A 30 46.50 -18.35 49.28
CA ASP A 30 46.11 -16.93 49.29
C ASP A 30 47.04 -16.04 48.43
N ILE A 31 46.55 -14.87 47.99
CA ILE A 31 47.19 -13.53 48.17
C ILE A 31 46.43 -12.39 47.48
N GLU A 32 46.22 -11.31 48.26
CA GLU A 32 45.94 -9.89 47.94
C GLU A 32 44.77 -9.40 47.04
N LYS A 33 43.76 -8.85 47.75
CA LYS A 33 43.20 -7.48 47.63
C LYS A 33 43.20 -6.78 46.24
N GLY A 34 42.01 -6.67 45.66
CA GLY A 34 41.66 -5.63 44.68
C GLY A 34 40.16 -5.27 44.73
N GLU A 35 39.81 -4.09 45.25
CA GLU A 35 38.41 -3.71 45.48
C GLU A 35 37.58 -3.52 44.19
N ARG A 36 36.49 -4.29 44.02
CA ARG A 36 35.37 -3.90 43.12
C ARG A 36 34.00 -4.29 43.69
N ARG A 37 33.31 -3.32 44.30
CA ARG A 37 31.89 -3.45 44.71
C ARG A 37 30.96 -3.55 43.47
N PRO A 38 29.89 -4.36 43.51
CA PRO A 38 28.99 -4.53 42.36
C PRO A 38 28.03 -3.35 42.19
N ARG A 39 27.95 -2.76 40.99
CA ARG A 39 26.94 -1.74 40.66
C ARG A 39 25.55 -2.39 40.54
N LYS A 40 24.66 -2.08 41.51
CA LYS A 40 23.23 -2.47 41.49
C LYS A 40 22.51 -1.92 40.24
N ARG A 41 21.50 -2.68 39.78
CA ARG A 41 20.55 -2.30 38.72
C ARG A 41 19.79 -1.03 39.10
N ILE A 42 20.03 0.09 38.41
CA ILE A 42 19.10 1.24 38.34
C ILE A 42 19.06 1.75 36.89
N LYS A 43 18.25 1.08 36.05
CA LYS A 43 17.80 1.57 34.73
C LYS A 43 16.40 1.04 34.45
N ALA A 44 15.40 1.60 35.14
CA ALA A 44 13.97 1.32 34.93
C ALA A 44 13.07 2.53 35.24
N ALA A 45 13.50 3.46 36.11
CA ALA A 45 12.68 4.59 36.56
C ALA A 45 12.88 5.91 35.79
N THR A 46 13.79 5.96 34.81
CA THR A 46 14.15 7.21 34.09
C THR A 46 13.61 7.27 32.65
N SER A 47 13.00 6.19 32.15
CA SER A 47 12.43 6.13 30.79
C SER A 47 10.95 6.51 30.71
N SER A 48 10.22 6.53 31.83
CA SER A 48 8.78 6.86 31.89
C SER A 48 8.47 8.35 32.02
N ARG A 49 9.47 9.19 32.32
CA ARG A 49 9.28 10.62 32.64
C ARG A 49 9.79 11.59 31.54
N ARG A 50 10.17 11.07 30.37
CA ARG A 50 10.62 11.87 29.20
C ARG A 50 9.60 11.95 28.07
N THR A 51 8.49 11.23 28.17
CA THR A 51 7.49 11.08 27.09
C THR A 51 6.43 12.17 27.05
N THR A 52 6.39 13.10 28.01
CA THR A 52 5.33 14.10 28.18
C THR A 52 5.66 15.51 27.66
N GLU A 53 6.90 15.78 27.27
CA GLU A 53 7.36 17.12 26.83
C GLU A 53 7.95 17.15 25.41
N GLN A 54 7.91 16.03 24.68
CA GLN A 54 8.39 15.95 23.30
C GLN A 54 7.23 16.22 22.33
N SER A 55 7.42 17.14 21.37
CA SER A 55 6.43 17.40 20.32
C SER A 55 6.27 16.19 19.40
N LEU A 56 5.09 16.06 18.76
CA LEU A 56 4.83 14.99 17.79
C LEU A 56 5.87 14.97 16.65
N PHE A 57 6.35 16.14 16.22
CA PHE A 57 7.38 16.27 15.21
C PHE A 57 8.71 15.60 15.61
N GLU A 58 9.14 15.71 16.87
CA GLU A 58 10.34 15.04 17.36
C GLU A 58 10.16 13.52 17.45
N PHE A 59 8.93 13.02 17.69
CA PHE A 59 8.63 11.59 17.54
C PHE A 59 8.72 11.11 16.08
N ILE A 60 8.32 11.93 15.10
CA ILE A 60 8.43 11.62 13.66
C ILE A 60 9.90 11.60 13.22
N LYS A 61 10.73 12.57 13.66
CA LYS A 61 12.18 12.54 13.45
C LYS A 61 12.86 11.34 14.11
N GLY A 62 12.41 10.98 15.31
CA GLY A 62 13.04 9.98 16.14
C GLY A 62 12.70 8.52 15.79
N ASN A 63 12.42 7.73 16.83
CA ASN A 63 12.26 6.30 16.72
C ASN A 63 10.80 5.93 16.40
N ARG A 64 10.55 5.36 15.21
CA ARG A 64 9.23 4.86 14.77
C ARG A 64 8.48 4.03 15.81
N LYS A 65 9.17 3.28 16.66
CA LYS A 65 8.55 2.44 17.71
C LYS A 65 7.82 3.24 18.79
N LEU A 66 8.08 4.55 18.91
CA LEU A 66 7.42 5.43 19.89
C LEU A 66 6.16 6.10 19.33
N ILE A 67 6.00 6.13 18.00
CA ILE A 67 4.89 6.78 17.29
C ILE A 67 3.51 6.29 17.79
N PRO A 68 3.22 4.98 17.97
CA PRO A 68 1.90 4.53 18.42
C PRO A 68 1.55 5.09 19.81
N ASN A 69 2.52 5.14 20.73
CA ASN A 69 2.31 5.67 22.08
C ASN A 69 2.10 7.19 22.07
N ALA A 70 2.84 7.92 21.23
CA ALA A 70 2.70 9.36 21.07
C ALA A 70 1.34 9.74 20.45
N VAL A 71 0.90 9.00 19.43
CA VAL A 71 -0.42 9.14 18.81
C VAL A 71 -1.52 8.88 19.84
N LYS A 72 -1.45 7.78 20.60
CA LYS A 72 -2.46 7.48 21.63
C LYS A 72 -2.57 8.60 22.67
N ALA A 73 -1.44 9.07 23.20
CA ALA A 73 -1.41 10.18 24.16
C ALA A 73 -1.93 11.50 23.54
N TRP A 74 -1.83 11.67 22.21
CA TRP A 74 -2.43 12.81 21.51
C TRP A 74 -3.94 12.67 21.33
N VAL A 75 -4.45 11.47 21.02
CA VAL A 75 -5.90 11.22 20.95
C VAL A 75 -6.55 11.48 22.31
N GLU A 76 -5.91 11.02 23.40
CA GLU A 76 -6.33 11.33 24.77
C GLU A 76 -6.34 12.86 25.04
N ARG A 77 -5.42 13.65 24.45
CA ARG A 77 -5.48 15.13 24.53
C ARG A 77 -6.61 15.72 23.70
N TYR A 78 -6.85 15.19 22.49
CA TYR A 78 -7.92 15.66 21.60
C TYR A 78 -9.30 15.47 22.21
N GLU A 79 -9.54 14.35 22.89
CA GLU A 79 -10.80 14.09 23.61
C GLU A 79 -11.02 15.04 24.81
N ASN A 80 -9.95 15.67 25.35
CA ASN A 80 -10.03 16.66 26.42
C ASN A 80 -10.12 18.12 25.90
N ASN A 81 -9.33 18.48 24.88
CA ASN A 81 -9.41 19.75 24.16
C ASN A 81 -9.10 19.54 22.68
N SER A 82 -10.14 19.55 21.85
CA SER A 82 -10.05 19.34 20.40
C SER A 82 -9.31 20.47 19.68
N LYS A 83 -9.45 21.73 20.11
CA LYS A 83 -8.81 22.88 19.45
C LYS A 83 -7.30 22.86 19.64
N SER A 84 -6.83 22.79 20.88
CA SER A 84 -5.40 22.75 21.21
C SER A 84 -4.69 21.56 20.55
N ALA A 85 -5.29 20.37 20.60
CA ALA A 85 -4.73 19.18 19.96
C ALA A 85 -4.71 19.29 18.42
N THR A 86 -5.71 19.92 17.81
CA THR A 86 -5.71 20.21 16.36
C THR A 86 -4.60 21.18 15.98
N VAL A 87 -4.38 22.25 16.77
CA VAL A 87 -3.25 23.17 16.58
C VAL A 87 -1.91 22.44 16.69
N GLU A 88 -1.73 21.54 17.67
CA GLU A 88 -0.53 20.71 17.80
C GLU A 88 -0.27 19.85 16.54
N LEU A 89 -1.32 19.23 16.00
CA LEU A 89 -1.24 18.38 14.81
C LEU A 89 -0.96 19.18 13.52
N LEU A 90 -1.63 20.32 13.31
CA LEU A 90 -1.38 21.19 12.16
C LEU A 90 0.01 21.83 12.22
N THR A 91 0.46 22.25 13.41
CA THR A 91 1.84 22.71 13.62
C THR A 91 2.84 21.60 13.25
N THR A 92 2.59 20.36 13.68
CA THR A 92 3.42 19.19 13.31
C THR A 92 3.45 18.94 11.80
N LEU A 93 2.36 19.20 11.07
CA LEU A 93 2.32 19.14 9.60
C LEU A 93 3.17 20.24 8.97
N PHE A 94 3.13 21.47 9.49
CA PHE A 94 3.95 22.59 9.01
C PHE A 94 5.44 22.39 9.31
N GLU A 95 5.78 21.91 10.50
CA GLU A 95 7.15 21.52 10.86
C GLU A 95 7.65 20.36 9.99
N SER A 96 6.78 19.40 9.63
CA SER A 96 7.10 18.34 8.67
C SER A 96 7.35 18.87 7.25
N CYS A 97 6.69 19.97 6.88
CA CYS A 97 6.97 20.77 5.69
C CYS A 97 8.26 21.63 5.80
N GLY A 98 8.94 21.61 6.94
CA GLY A 98 10.14 22.41 7.22
C GLY A 98 9.87 23.85 7.66
N ALA A 99 8.61 24.24 7.81
CA ALA A 99 8.20 25.61 8.14
C ALA A 99 7.83 25.73 9.63
N LYS A 100 8.44 26.70 10.31
CA LYS A 100 8.05 27.07 11.68
C LYS A 100 6.95 28.12 11.63
N TYR A 101 5.71 27.67 11.80
CA TYR A 101 4.52 28.51 11.85
C TYR A 101 3.65 28.06 13.02
N GLN A 102 3.20 29.01 13.83
CA GLN A 102 2.31 28.75 14.97
C GLN A 102 0.91 29.25 14.62
N LEU A 103 -0.09 28.40 14.82
CA LEU A 103 -1.50 28.78 14.79
C LEU A 103 -1.94 29.21 16.19
N ASP A 104 -2.81 30.22 16.25
CA ASP A 104 -3.50 30.58 17.49
C ASP A 104 -4.77 29.74 17.67
N GLU A 105 -4.99 29.22 18.87
CA GLU A 105 -6.10 28.33 19.22
C GLU A 105 -7.46 29.02 19.12
N ALA A 106 -7.53 30.32 19.41
CA ALA A 106 -8.77 31.10 19.27
C ALA A 106 -9.16 31.27 17.78
N SER A 107 -8.18 31.52 16.91
CA SER A 107 -8.39 31.76 15.48
C SER A 107 -8.80 30.52 14.65
N LEU A 108 -8.70 29.31 15.19
CA LEU A 108 -8.74 28.04 14.44
C LEU A 108 -10.04 27.80 13.64
N ASP A 109 -11.16 28.45 14.00
CA ASP A 109 -12.45 28.32 13.32
C ASP A 109 -12.71 29.43 12.27
N GLU A 110 -12.00 30.55 12.37
CA GLU A 110 -12.18 31.73 11.50
C GLU A 110 -11.07 31.84 10.44
N ILE A 111 -9.90 31.25 10.70
CA ILE A 111 -8.72 31.41 9.86
C ILE A 111 -8.84 30.62 8.54
N SER A 112 -8.68 31.33 7.42
CA SER A 112 -8.69 30.70 6.09
C SER A 112 -7.45 29.83 5.89
N VAL A 113 -7.68 28.62 5.36
CA VAL A 113 -6.60 27.70 4.95
C VAL A 113 -5.69 28.36 3.91
N ASP A 114 -6.26 29.16 3.00
CA ASP A 114 -5.50 29.87 1.96
C ASP A 114 -4.58 30.93 2.54
N ASP A 115 -5.01 31.70 3.55
CA ASP A 115 -4.19 32.74 4.19
C ASP A 115 -2.99 32.13 4.92
N VAL A 116 -3.20 31.03 5.65
CA VAL A 116 -2.12 30.28 6.30
C VAL A 116 -1.18 29.69 5.26
N VAL A 117 -1.68 29.13 4.16
CA VAL A 117 -0.83 28.60 3.07
C VAL A 117 -0.06 29.73 2.38
N LEU A 118 -0.64 30.91 2.19
CA LEU A 118 0.06 32.10 1.68
C LEU A 118 1.19 32.54 2.63
N ALA A 119 0.95 32.57 3.95
CA ALA A 119 1.99 32.85 4.94
C ALA A 119 3.12 31.82 4.92
N LEU A 120 2.79 30.52 4.85
CA LEU A 120 3.75 29.43 4.69
C LEU A 120 4.54 29.57 3.37
N VAL A 121 3.91 29.94 2.26
CA VAL A 121 4.59 30.21 0.99
C VAL A 121 5.53 31.43 1.12
N GLY A 122 5.18 32.43 1.92
CA GLY A 122 6.06 33.54 2.32
C GLY A 122 7.33 33.06 3.04
N LEU A 123 7.20 32.14 4.01
CA LEU A 123 8.35 31.54 4.69
C LEU A 123 9.28 30.79 3.71
N ALA A 124 8.71 30.05 2.76
CA ALA A 124 9.48 29.35 1.72
C ALA A 124 10.23 30.31 0.79
N LYS A 125 9.58 31.39 0.34
CA LYS A 125 10.21 32.45 -0.48
C LYS A 125 11.38 33.11 0.26
N ASN A 126 11.26 33.26 1.58
CA ASN A 126 12.29 33.85 2.45
C ASN A 126 13.40 32.86 2.87
N GLY A 127 13.44 31.64 2.30
CA GLY A 127 14.45 30.62 2.62
C GLY A 127 14.34 30.03 4.03
N LYS A 128 13.23 30.23 4.74
CA LYS A 128 13.02 29.78 6.13
C LYS A 128 12.41 28.37 6.22
N VAL A 129 12.77 27.48 5.29
CA VAL A 129 12.19 26.14 5.15
C VAL A 129 13.30 25.10 4.95
N ASP A 130 13.31 24.07 5.79
CA ASP A 130 14.28 22.95 5.71
C ASP A 130 13.67 21.73 4.97
N ASP A 131 14.42 21.13 4.05
CA ASP A 131 13.94 20.01 3.24
C ASP A 131 14.23 18.66 3.91
N MET A 132 13.44 18.36 4.92
CA MET A 132 13.48 17.11 5.69
C MET A 132 13.25 15.86 4.84
N CYS A 133 12.50 15.97 3.74
CA CYS A 133 12.10 14.81 2.93
C CYS A 133 13.10 14.42 1.85
N THR A 134 13.86 15.36 1.28
CA THR A 134 14.81 15.09 0.19
C THR A 134 16.28 15.26 0.58
N SER A 135 16.56 15.78 1.78
CA SER A 135 17.91 15.75 2.35
C SER A 135 18.44 14.31 2.50
N ASN A 136 19.69 14.11 2.09
CA ASN A 136 20.42 12.83 2.22
C ASN A 136 21.12 12.68 3.59
N SER A 137 20.77 13.50 4.59
CA SER A 137 21.34 13.37 5.93
C SER A 137 21.00 12.00 6.54
N LYS A 138 21.94 11.45 7.34
CA LYS A 138 21.70 10.18 8.05
C LYS A 138 20.54 10.29 9.03
N GLU A 139 20.28 11.49 9.55
CA GLU A 139 19.22 11.79 10.51
C GLU A 139 17.83 11.76 9.85
N HIS A 140 17.71 12.22 8.61
CA HIS A 140 16.41 12.33 7.93
C HIS A 140 16.06 11.13 7.03
N LYS A 141 16.98 10.16 6.88
CA LYS A 141 16.82 8.99 5.98
C LYS A 141 15.49 8.23 6.16
N ASN A 142 14.98 8.15 7.39
CA ASN A 142 13.75 7.43 7.72
C ASN A 142 12.52 8.34 7.84
N PHE A 143 12.66 9.67 7.69
CA PHE A 143 11.63 10.65 7.99
C PHE A 143 10.34 10.44 7.19
N LYS A 144 10.45 10.20 5.86
CA LYS A 144 9.30 9.90 4.99
C LYS A 144 8.47 8.72 5.49
N GLU A 145 9.13 7.62 5.84
CA GLU A 145 8.45 6.42 6.32
C GLU A 145 7.91 6.59 7.75
N ASN A 146 8.57 7.38 8.59
CA ASN A 146 8.08 7.72 9.91
C ASN A 146 6.84 8.63 9.84
N LEU A 147 6.82 9.59 8.91
CA LEU A 147 5.67 10.46 8.64
C LEU A 147 4.47 9.64 8.14
N SER A 148 4.68 8.74 7.17
CA SER A 148 3.67 7.76 6.76
C SER A 148 3.20 6.87 7.93
N SER A 149 4.13 6.40 8.78
CA SER A 149 3.78 5.63 9.97
C SER A 149 2.95 6.44 10.96
N PHE A 150 3.24 7.73 11.17
CA PHE A 150 2.51 8.60 12.08
C PHE A 150 1.06 8.79 11.64
N TRP A 151 0.83 9.23 10.40
CA TRP A 151 -0.53 9.43 9.87
C TRP A 151 -1.32 8.12 9.79
N ASN A 152 -0.67 6.98 9.53
CA ASN A 152 -1.33 5.68 9.62
C ASN A 152 -1.79 5.36 11.05
N ASN A 153 -0.93 5.53 12.05
CA ASN A 153 -1.31 5.25 13.45
C ASN A 153 -2.40 6.22 13.91
N LEU A 154 -2.34 7.49 13.50
CA LEU A 154 -3.36 8.49 13.82
C LEU A 154 -4.75 8.07 13.34
N VAL A 155 -4.91 7.75 12.06
CA VAL A 155 -6.19 7.30 11.49
C VAL A 155 -6.72 6.02 12.18
N ILE A 156 -5.82 5.07 12.48
CA ILE A 156 -6.20 3.79 13.10
C ILE A 156 -6.59 3.97 14.57
N GLU A 157 -5.93 4.83 15.34
CA GLU A 157 -6.32 5.11 16.73
C GLU A 157 -7.65 5.89 16.78
N CYS A 158 -7.82 6.88 15.90
CA CYS A 158 -9.04 7.69 15.81
C CYS A 158 -10.29 6.92 15.30
N GLN A 159 -10.15 5.69 14.78
CA GLN A 159 -11.24 4.97 14.06
C GLN A 159 -12.54 4.78 14.86
N ASN A 160 -12.47 4.78 16.19
CA ASN A 160 -13.61 4.58 17.07
C ASN A 160 -14.25 5.89 17.57
N GLY A 161 -13.60 7.04 17.36
CA GLY A 161 -14.06 8.36 17.81
C GLY A 161 -13.71 9.46 16.80
N PRO A 162 -12.59 10.20 16.97
CA PRO A 162 -12.29 11.43 16.20
C PRO A 162 -12.21 11.30 14.68
N LEU A 163 -12.15 10.09 14.11
CA LEU A 163 -12.12 9.92 12.64
C LEU A 163 -13.42 10.36 11.96
N PHE A 164 -14.54 10.34 12.68
CA PHE A 164 -15.88 10.59 12.11
C PHE A 164 -16.60 11.78 12.79
N ASP A 165 -15.86 12.67 13.45
CA ASP A 165 -16.42 13.81 14.18
C ASP A 165 -16.77 15.03 13.30
N GLN A 166 -16.41 14.98 12.01
CA GLN A 166 -16.56 16.07 11.03
C GLN A 166 -15.78 17.36 11.36
N ILE A 167 -14.80 17.29 12.26
CA ILE A 167 -13.98 18.42 12.70
C ILE A 167 -12.52 18.16 12.36
N LEU A 168 -11.93 17.09 12.92
CA LEU A 168 -10.48 16.86 12.87
C LEU A 168 -9.99 16.60 11.46
N PHE A 169 -10.52 15.56 10.83
CA PHE A 169 -10.03 15.10 9.53
C PHE A 169 -10.45 16.01 8.38
N VAL A 170 -11.57 16.73 8.50
CA VAL A 170 -11.97 17.78 7.54
C VAL A 170 -10.89 18.87 7.48
N LYS A 171 -10.58 19.51 8.63
CA LYS A 171 -9.53 20.54 8.69
C LYS A 171 -8.16 19.99 8.27
N CYS A 172 -7.78 18.80 8.72
CA CYS A 172 -6.50 18.19 8.33
C CYS A 172 -6.41 17.93 6.82
N MET A 173 -7.47 17.45 6.19
CA MET A 173 -7.52 17.20 4.76
C MET A 173 -7.37 18.49 3.95
N ASP A 174 -8.07 19.57 4.33
CA ASP A 174 -7.95 20.84 3.63
C ASP A 174 -6.53 21.40 3.65
N TYR A 175 -5.87 21.42 4.82
CA TYR A 175 -4.46 21.81 4.91
C TYR A 175 -3.54 20.89 4.11
N VAL A 176 -3.73 19.57 4.18
CA VAL A 176 -2.92 18.59 3.43
C VAL A 176 -3.07 18.78 1.92
N VAL A 177 -4.30 18.98 1.42
CA VAL A 177 -4.59 19.23 0.01
C VAL A 177 -4.00 20.58 -0.43
N ALA A 178 -4.22 21.65 0.32
CA ALA A 178 -3.72 22.98 -0.03
C ALA A 178 -2.18 23.02 -0.07
N LEU A 179 -1.51 22.41 0.92
CA LEU A 179 -0.05 22.22 0.90
C LEU A 179 0.42 21.35 -0.27
N SER A 180 -0.33 20.28 -0.61
CA SER A 180 -0.02 19.44 -1.78
C SER A 180 -0.08 20.22 -3.09
N CYS A 181 -0.85 21.31 -3.15
CA CYS A 181 -1.01 22.16 -4.32
C CYS A 181 -0.17 23.44 -4.32
N ALA A 182 0.52 23.76 -3.22
CA ALA A 182 1.30 24.98 -3.07
C ALA A 182 2.53 25.06 -4.03
N PRO A 183 2.99 26.28 -4.40
CA PRO A 183 4.18 26.45 -5.26
C PRO A 183 5.50 25.87 -4.70
N PRO A 184 5.81 25.89 -3.39
CA PRO A 184 7.04 25.31 -2.85
C PRO A 184 7.09 23.77 -2.97
N ARG A 185 8.20 23.26 -3.52
CA ARG A 185 8.42 21.82 -3.72
C ARG A 185 8.27 21.01 -2.43
N VAL A 186 8.85 21.48 -1.33
CA VAL A 186 8.87 20.78 -0.03
C VAL A 186 7.44 20.49 0.44
N TYR A 187 6.56 21.49 0.34
CA TYR A 187 5.15 21.38 0.74
C TYR A 187 4.40 20.38 -0.14
N ARG A 188 4.63 20.39 -1.46
CA ARG A 188 4.01 19.40 -2.35
C ARG A 188 4.46 17.98 -2.08
N VAL A 189 5.75 17.78 -1.77
CA VAL A 189 6.28 16.46 -1.40
C VAL A 189 5.63 15.97 -0.11
N VAL A 190 5.61 16.78 0.94
CA VAL A 190 5.07 16.41 2.26
C VAL A 190 3.56 16.22 2.21
N GLY A 191 2.82 17.21 1.67
CA GLY A 191 1.38 17.12 1.49
C GLY A 191 0.96 15.90 0.67
N SER A 192 1.70 15.57 -0.40
CA SER A 192 1.44 14.33 -1.16
C SER A 192 1.71 13.06 -0.35
N ILE A 193 2.81 12.97 0.41
CA ILE A 193 3.09 11.81 1.29
C ILE A 193 1.94 11.60 2.28
N VAL A 194 1.51 12.68 2.95
CA VAL A 194 0.46 12.63 3.96
C VAL A 194 -0.87 12.24 3.33
N ALA A 195 -1.26 12.88 2.23
CA ALA A 195 -2.51 12.60 1.53
C ALA A 195 -2.63 11.16 1.03
N HIS A 196 -1.59 10.63 0.38
CA HIS A 196 -1.58 9.23 -0.05
C HIS A 196 -1.67 8.27 1.15
N GLN A 197 -1.01 8.61 2.27
CA GLN A 197 -1.13 7.81 3.48
C GLN A 197 -2.53 7.88 4.09
N LEU A 198 -3.18 9.04 4.13
CA LEU A 198 -4.55 9.18 4.61
C LEU A 198 -5.50 8.26 3.82
N VAL A 199 -5.47 8.31 2.49
CA VAL A 199 -6.29 7.42 1.63
C VAL A 199 -6.04 5.94 1.92
N ILE A 200 -4.77 5.50 2.02
CA ILE A 200 -4.42 4.10 2.34
C ILE A 200 -4.92 3.69 3.74
N SER A 201 -4.90 4.62 4.70
CA SER A 201 -5.34 4.39 6.07
C SER A 201 -6.87 4.34 6.15
N PHE A 202 -7.58 5.21 5.43
CA PHE A 202 -9.04 5.17 5.29
C PHE A 202 -9.51 3.89 4.60
N ILE A 203 -8.82 3.41 3.55
CA ILE A 203 -9.09 2.08 2.95
C ILE A 203 -9.00 0.97 4.00
N THR A 204 -8.02 1.05 4.90
CA THR A 204 -7.81 0.05 5.96
C THR A 204 -8.97 0.07 6.96
N VAL A 205 -9.42 1.25 7.39
CA VAL A 205 -10.60 1.40 8.27
C VAL A 205 -11.89 0.95 7.56
N ALA A 206 -12.12 1.36 6.31
CA ALA A 206 -13.30 0.97 5.54
C ALA A 206 -13.39 -0.56 5.36
N LYS A 207 -12.27 -1.24 5.12
CA LYS A 207 -12.20 -2.72 5.11
C LYS A 207 -12.57 -3.36 6.45
N ALA A 208 -12.06 -2.82 7.55
CA ALA A 208 -12.38 -3.32 8.89
C ALA A 208 -13.88 -3.16 9.19
N LEU A 209 -14.45 -1.99 8.91
CA LEU A 209 -15.88 -1.71 9.03
C LEU A 209 -16.73 -2.58 8.11
N ALA A 210 -16.31 -2.83 6.87
CA ALA A 210 -17.02 -3.72 5.94
C ALA A 210 -17.06 -5.17 6.45
N GLY A 211 -16.00 -5.65 7.10
CA GLY A 211 -15.98 -6.94 7.81
C GLY A 211 -16.99 -6.98 8.97
N GLN A 212 -17.03 -5.93 9.79
CA GLN A 212 -17.99 -5.78 10.89
C GLN A 212 -19.45 -5.69 10.38
N SER A 213 -19.68 -4.98 9.28
CA SER A 213 -20.98 -4.86 8.60
C SER A 213 -21.47 -6.24 8.14
N LYS A 214 -20.65 -6.98 7.37
CA LYS A 214 -20.98 -8.35 6.91
C LYS A 214 -21.29 -9.29 8.08
N THR A 215 -20.62 -9.11 9.22
CA THR A 215 -20.84 -9.93 10.43
C THR A 215 -22.16 -9.56 11.12
N THR A 216 -22.44 -8.26 11.28
CA THR A 216 -23.70 -7.76 11.86
C THR A 216 -24.91 -8.10 10.98
N GLU A 217 -24.77 -8.05 9.65
CA GLU A 217 -25.80 -8.44 8.69
C GLU A 217 -26.15 -9.93 8.78
N ARG A 218 -25.15 -10.81 8.90
CA ARG A 218 -25.38 -12.24 9.17
C ARG A 218 -26.10 -12.47 10.50
N GLN A 219 -25.74 -11.73 11.55
CA GLN A 219 -26.45 -11.78 12.85
C GLN A 219 -27.91 -11.32 12.73
N LEU A 220 -28.16 -10.22 12.00
CA LEU A 220 -29.51 -9.70 11.75
C LEU A 220 -30.37 -10.70 10.99
N ILE A 221 -29.85 -11.33 9.93
CA ILE A 221 -30.56 -12.38 9.17
C ILE A 221 -30.86 -13.60 10.05
N ALA A 222 -29.90 -14.03 10.88
CA ALA A 222 -30.08 -15.17 11.78
C ALA A 222 -31.12 -14.89 12.88
N GLU A 223 -31.20 -13.65 13.38
CA GLU A 223 -32.20 -13.27 14.38
C GLU A 223 -33.58 -13.07 13.77
N LYS A 224 -33.69 -12.51 12.55
CA LYS A 224 -34.95 -12.39 11.80
C LYS A 224 -35.61 -13.74 11.51
N LYS A 225 -34.82 -14.81 11.38
CA LYS A 225 -35.33 -16.19 11.25
C LYS A 225 -35.92 -16.75 12.54
N LYS A 226 -35.62 -16.18 13.70
CA LYS A 226 -36.10 -16.64 15.02
C LYS A 226 -37.30 -15.83 15.52
N ARG A 227 -37.29 -14.52 15.27
CA ARG A 227 -38.32 -13.57 15.68
C ARG A 227 -38.47 -12.52 14.59
N HIS A 228 -39.70 -12.05 14.36
CA HIS A 228 -39.96 -11.02 13.36
C HIS A 228 -39.63 -9.61 13.87
N ASP A 229 -39.68 -9.40 15.18
CA ASP A 229 -39.48 -8.09 15.82
C ASP A 229 -38.86 -8.21 17.23
N GLY A 230 -38.35 -7.10 17.76
CA GLY A 230 -37.87 -6.92 19.13
C GLY A 230 -36.57 -6.09 19.25
N PRO A 231 -36.23 -5.62 20.47
CA PRO A 231 -35.16 -4.63 20.69
C PRO A 231 -33.77 -5.08 20.23
N ARG A 232 -33.53 -6.39 20.15
CA ARG A 232 -32.28 -6.96 19.61
C ARG A 232 -32.17 -6.81 18.09
N LEU A 233 -33.29 -6.89 17.36
CA LEU A 233 -33.32 -6.67 15.92
C LEU A 233 -33.13 -5.18 15.59
N GLU A 234 -33.81 -4.31 16.32
CA GLU A 234 -33.63 -2.85 16.23
C GLU A 234 -32.17 -2.45 16.52
N SER A 235 -31.58 -2.97 17.60
CA SER A 235 -30.17 -2.74 17.95
C SER A 235 -29.19 -3.20 16.86
N LEU A 236 -29.40 -4.41 16.30
CA LEU A 236 -28.58 -4.92 15.20
C LEU A 236 -28.76 -4.10 13.91
N SER A 237 -29.98 -3.64 13.62
CA SER A 237 -30.31 -2.80 12.47
C SER A 237 -29.66 -1.42 12.57
N GLY A 238 -29.80 -0.76 13.72
CA GLY A 238 -29.16 0.53 14.02
C GLY A 238 -27.64 0.45 13.94
N ARG A 239 -27.03 -0.60 14.52
CA ARG A 239 -25.57 -0.82 14.42
C ARG A 239 -25.11 -1.07 12.99
N LEU A 240 -25.88 -1.80 12.18
CA LEU A 240 -25.58 -2.01 10.76
C LEU A 240 -25.66 -0.70 9.97
N SER A 241 -26.69 0.12 10.21
CA SER A 241 -26.85 1.44 9.60
C SER A 241 -25.68 2.37 9.95
N ALA A 242 -25.34 2.51 11.24
CA ALA A 242 -24.22 3.31 11.70
C ALA A 242 -22.87 2.84 11.12
N THR A 243 -22.66 1.53 11.00
CA THR A 243 -21.44 0.97 10.38
C THR A 243 -21.37 1.32 8.88
N ARG A 244 -22.50 1.26 8.16
CA ARG A 244 -22.58 1.66 6.75
C ARG A 244 -22.34 3.16 6.56
N GLY A 245 -22.89 4.00 7.43
CA GLY A 245 -22.61 5.45 7.44
C GLY A 245 -21.12 5.76 7.61
N LYS A 246 -20.42 5.06 8.53
CA LYS A 246 -18.96 5.20 8.69
C LYS A 246 -18.16 4.72 7.47
N ILE A 247 -18.62 3.69 6.75
CA ILE A 247 -18.00 3.26 5.49
C ILE A 247 -18.15 4.37 4.43
N ALA A 248 -19.37 4.89 4.24
CA ALA A 248 -19.64 5.95 3.28
C ALA A 248 -18.82 7.22 3.57
N ALA A 249 -18.73 7.66 4.83
CA ALA A 249 -17.89 8.80 5.22
C ALA A 249 -16.39 8.55 4.95
N ALA A 250 -15.90 7.32 5.14
CA ALA A 250 -14.52 6.98 4.79
C ALA A 250 -14.30 7.00 3.27
N GLU A 251 -15.26 6.52 2.47
CA GLU A 251 -15.21 6.57 1.00
C GLU A 251 -15.29 8.00 0.46
N GLU A 252 -16.09 8.87 1.08
CA GLU A 252 -16.15 10.30 0.80
C GLU A 252 -14.80 10.98 1.05
N MET A 253 -14.19 10.76 2.22
CA MET A 253 -12.84 11.28 2.53
C MET A 253 -11.77 10.77 1.55
N MET A 254 -11.87 9.52 1.10
CA MET A 254 -10.99 8.98 0.05
C MET A 254 -11.19 9.70 -1.30
N CYS A 255 -12.44 9.92 -1.70
CA CYS A 255 -12.82 10.58 -2.95
C CYS A 255 -12.42 12.05 -2.99
N ASP A 256 -12.56 12.78 -1.88
CA ASP A 256 -12.19 14.20 -1.79
C ASP A 256 -10.67 14.39 -2.02
N ILE A 257 -9.84 13.69 -1.24
CA ILE A 257 -8.37 13.73 -1.41
C ILE A 257 -8.00 13.33 -2.83
N TYR A 258 -8.56 12.24 -3.35
CA TYR A 258 -8.24 11.76 -4.69
C TYR A 258 -8.59 12.80 -5.76
N SER A 259 -9.79 13.37 -5.71
CA SER A 259 -10.27 14.32 -6.71
C SER A 259 -9.49 15.63 -6.70
N ARG A 260 -9.15 16.15 -5.51
CA ARG A 260 -8.44 17.44 -5.35
C ARG A 260 -6.93 17.34 -5.59
N LEU A 261 -6.29 16.24 -5.18
CA LEU A 261 -4.84 16.09 -5.28
C LEU A 261 -4.40 15.35 -6.55
N PHE A 262 -4.98 14.18 -6.81
CA PHE A 262 -4.40 13.25 -7.77
C PHE A 262 -4.41 13.80 -9.20
N LYS A 263 -5.53 14.40 -9.59
CA LYS A 263 -5.74 15.05 -10.90
C LYS A 263 -4.74 16.17 -11.18
N VAL A 264 -4.16 16.78 -10.14
CA VAL A 264 -3.17 17.86 -10.29
C VAL A 264 -1.72 17.33 -10.19
N ARG A 265 -1.46 16.34 -9.34
CA ARG A 265 -0.09 15.88 -9.02
C ARG A 265 0.45 14.75 -9.90
N TYR A 266 -0.37 14.01 -10.66
CA TYR A 266 0.14 13.01 -11.60
C TYR A 266 1.02 13.61 -12.73
N ARG A 267 0.84 14.91 -13.03
CA ARG A 267 1.65 15.70 -13.98
C ARG A 267 2.54 16.76 -13.30
N ASP A 268 2.89 16.59 -12.03
CA ASP A 268 3.81 17.53 -11.35
C ASP A 268 5.16 17.67 -12.08
N ILE A 269 5.75 18.86 -12.05
CA ILE A 269 7.06 19.11 -12.66
C ILE A 269 8.16 18.20 -12.08
N TYR A 270 8.03 17.74 -10.83
CA TYR A 270 8.98 16.81 -10.20
C TYR A 270 8.57 15.34 -10.40
N GLU A 271 9.45 14.56 -11.02
CA GLU A 271 9.29 13.13 -11.28
C GLU A 271 9.12 12.28 -10.02
N ALA A 272 9.67 12.70 -8.88
CA ALA A 272 9.50 12.03 -7.60
C ALA A 272 8.04 12.10 -7.10
N ILE A 273 7.37 13.25 -7.29
CA ILE A 273 5.95 13.43 -6.95
C ILE A 273 5.08 12.59 -7.90
N ARG A 274 5.39 12.59 -9.20
CA ARG A 274 4.68 11.78 -10.20
C ARG A 274 4.79 10.28 -9.93
N GLN A 275 5.99 9.77 -9.62
CA GLN A 275 6.19 8.37 -9.18
C GLN A 275 5.36 8.03 -7.95
N MET A 276 5.39 8.89 -6.92
CA MET A 276 4.67 8.66 -5.67
C MET A 276 3.15 8.59 -5.89
N ASN A 277 2.59 9.50 -6.70
CA ASN A 277 1.18 9.45 -7.08
C ASN A 277 0.83 8.14 -7.80
N ILE A 278 1.54 7.78 -8.87
CA ILE A 278 1.24 6.58 -9.65
C ILE A 278 1.39 5.29 -8.84
N LYS A 279 2.36 5.23 -7.92
CA LYS A 279 2.48 4.13 -6.96
C LYS A 279 1.29 4.07 -6.02
N ALA A 280 0.88 5.21 -5.45
CA ALA A 280 -0.27 5.28 -4.53
C ALA A 280 -1.57 4.85 -5.23
N LEU A 281 -1.81 5.31 -6.45
CA LEU A 281 -2.98 4.91 -7.24
C LEU A 281 -3.04 3.39 -7.47
N GLY A 282 -1.93 2.78 -7.91
CA GLY A 282 -1.87 1.32 -8.09
C GLY A 282 -2.21 0.56 -6.81
N VAL A 283 -1.72 1.03 -5.66
CA VAL A 283 -2.06 0.48 -4.33
C VAL A 283 -3.54 0.68 -4.01
N CYS A 284 -4.13 1.84 -4.29
CA CYS A 284 -5.55 2.10 -4.05
C CYS A 284 -6.47 1.23 -4.91
N ILE A 285 -6.17 1.04 -6.20
CA ILE A 285 -6.96 0.18 -7.10
C ILE A 285 -6.95 -1.28 -6.63
N VAL A 286 -5.78 -1.83 -6.33
CA VAL A 286 -5.65 -3.21 -5.79
C VAL A 286 -6.30 -3.32 -4.42
N SER A 287 -6.18 -2.30 -3.58
CA SER A 287 -6.68 -2.38 -2.21
C SER A 287 -8.20 -2.20 -2.13
N TYR A 288 -8.82 -1.34 -2.93
CA TYR A 288 -10.23 -0.99 -2.79
C TYR A 288 -10.87 -0.79 -4.17
N SER A 289 -10.88 -1.87 -4.95
CA SER A 289 -11.32 -1.91 -6.34
C SER A 289 -12.76 -1.43 -6.54
N SER A 290 -13.66 -1.67 -5.58
CA SER A 290 -15.06 -1.20 -5.64
C SER A 290 -15.20 0.32 -5.84
N LEU A 291 -14.22 1.10 -5.38
CA LEU A 291 -14.19 2.55 -5.57
C LEU A 291 -13.19 2.96 -6.67
N PHE A 292 -11.96 2.42 -6.62
CA PHE A 292 -10.84 2.91 -7.42
C PHE A 292 -10.65 2.22 -8.77
N LEU A 293 -11.24 1.04 -9.03
CA LEU A 293 -11.13 0.33 -10.32
C LEU A 293 -12.08 0.96 -11.36
N GLN A 294 -11.76 2.19 -11.74
CA GLN A 294 -12.50 3.00 -12.71
C GLN A 294 -11.64 3.28 -13.94
N ASP A 295 -12.26 3.47 -15.10
CA ASP A 295 -11.54 3.79 -16.34
C ASP A 295 -10.71 5.08 -16.21
N GLU A 296 -11.20 6.10 -15.48
CA GLU A 296 -10.40 7.32 -15.23
C GLU A 296 -9.09 7.00 -14.50
N CYS A 297 -9.17 6.22 -13.41
CA CYS A 297 -8.02 5.73 -12.65
C CYS A 297 -7.03 4.95 -13.54
N LEU A 298 -7.53 3.97 -14.29
CA LEU A 298 -6.70 3.14 -15.17
C LEU A 298 -6.02 3.98 -16.27
N ASN A 299 -6.73 4.96 -16.85
CA ASN A 299 -6.16 5.87 -17.85
C ASN A 299 -4.94 6.63 -17.32
N TYR A 300 -4.93 7.06 -16.06
CA TYR A 300 -3.75 7.69 -15.46
C TYR A 300 -2.54 6.75 -15.44
N LEU A 301 -2.70 5.47 -15.09
CA LEU A 301 -1.59 4.50 -15.18
C LEU A 301 -1.10 4.37 -16.64
N GLY A 302 -2.02 4.18 -17.58
CA GLY A 302 -1.71 4.02 -19.01
C GLY A 302 -1.01 5.24 -19.62
N TRP A 303 -1.41 6.46 -19.28
CA TRP A 303 -0.75 7.67 -19.76
C TRP A 303 0.70 7.77 -19.28
N MET A 304 1.00 7.34 -18.06
CA MET A 304 2.34 7.43 -17.49
C MET A 304 3.32 6.36 -18.01
N LEU A 305 2.86 5.42 -18.85
CA LEU A 305 3.71 4.62 -19.74
C LEU A 305 4.41 5.46 -20.84
N ASN A 306 3.95 6.68 -21.06
CA ASN A 306 4.51 7.65 -22.01
C ASN A 306 5.33 8.75 -21.33
N ASP A 307 5.64 8.62 -20.04
CA ASP A 307 6.41 9.63 -19.32
C ASP A 307 7.81 9.83 -19.93
N LYS A 308 8.29 11.08 -19.99
CA LYS A 308 9.66 11.38 -20.44
C LYS A 308 10.71 10.72 -19.53
N VAL A 309 10.42 10.58 -18.24
CA VAL A 309 11.35 10.06 -17.23
C VAL A 309 11.18 8.55 -17.02
N ALA A 310 12.27 7.80 -17.19
CA ALA A 310 12.29 6.34 -17.11
C ALA A 310 11.78 5.76 -15.78
N SER A 311 12.09 6.39 -14.65
CA SER A 311 11.62 5.92 -13.33
C SER A 311 10.10 5.99 -13.18
N VAL A 312 9.45 7.00 -13.79
CA VAL A 312 8.00 7.15 -13.78
C VAL A 312 7.34 6.08 -14.67
N ARG A 313 7.86 5.84 -15.88
CA ARG A 313 7.42 4.74 -16.75
C ARG A 313 7.51 3.40 -16.04
N LYS A 314 8.64 3.12 -15.39
CA LYS A 314 8.87 1.90 -14.60
C LYS A 314 7.88 1.77 -13.44
N THR A 315 7.55 2.87 -12.77
CA THR A 315 6.57 2.86 -11.67
C THR A 315 5.17 2.53 -12.16
N SER A 316 4.76 3.04 -13.34
CA SER A 316 3.48 2.64 -13.96
C SER A 316 3.46 1.16 -14.33
N ILE A 317 4.54 0.64 -14.95
CA ILE A 317 4.66 -0.79 -15.26
C ILE A 317 4.51 -1.66 -13.99
N HIS A 318 5.18 -1.28 -12.89
CA HIS A 318 5.09 -2.01 -11.61
C HIS A 318 3.69 -1.91 -10.98
N ALA A 319 3.01 -0.77 -11.09
CA ALA A 319 1.62 -0.65 -10.67
C ALA A 319 0.72 -1.61 -11.46
N LEU A 320 0.87 -1.65 -12.78
CA LEU A 320 0.12 -2.58 -13.64
C LEU A 320 0.41 -4.04 -13.31
N GLN A 321 1.67 -4.41 -13.06
CA GLN A 321 2.03 -5.78 -12.64
C GLN A 321 1.25 -6.22 -11.40
N ASN A 322 1.20 -5.37 -10.36
CA ASN A 322 0.42 -5.63 -9.15
C ASN A 322 -1.09 -5.75 -9.42
N LEU A 323 -1.63 -4.98 -10.38
CA LEU A 323 -3.04 -5.08 -10.78
C LEU A 323 -3.33 -6.44 -11.46
N TYR A 324 -2.47 -6.88 -12.38
CA TYR A 324 -2.60 -8.18 -13.05
C TYR A 324 -2.18 -9.39 -12.17
N GLU A 325 -1.75 -9.18 -10.91
CA GLU A 325 -1.53 -10.25 -9.93
C GLU A 325 -2.83 -10.62 -9.17
N VAL A 326 -3.90 -9.84 -9.33
CA VAL A 326 -5.18 -10.04 -8.64
C VAL A 326 -6.22 -10.56 -9.64
N ASP A 327 -6.36 -11.89 -9.72
CA ASP A 327 -7.23 -12.58 -10.70
C ASP A 327 -8.66 -12.00 -10.76
N ASP A 328 -9.24 -11.67 -9.60
CA ASP A 328 -10.60 -11.11 -9.48
C ASP A 328 -10.83 -9.82 -10.29
N ILE A 329 -9.80 -8.98 -10.49
CA ILE A 329 -9.94 -7.71 -11.23
C ILE A 329 -9.50 -7.80 -12.70
N VAL A 330 -8.80 -8.87 -13.10
CA VAL A 330 -8.31 -9.07 -14.48
C VAL A 330 -9.42 -8.95 -15.54
N PRO A 331 -10.66 -9.45 -15.35
CA PRO A 331 -11.74 -9.25 -16.32
C PRO A 331 -12.02 -7.77 -16.64
N SER A 332 -12.01 -6.90 -15.62
CA SER A 332 -12.23 -5.46 -15.76
C SER A 332 -11.06 -4.74 -16.45
N LEU A 333 -9.85 -5.31 -16.43
CA LEU A 333 -8.67 -4.73 -17.07
C LEU A 333 -8.64 -4.96 -18.59
N ARG A 334 -9.55 -5.76 -19.19
CA ARG A 334 -9.49 -6.11 -20.62
C ARG A 334 -9.52 -4.89 -21.55
N ASN A 335 -10.43 -3.95 -21.33
CA ASN A 335 -10.56 -2.74 -22.16
C ASN A 335 -9.32 -1.85 -22.05
N PHE A 336 -8.82 -1.64 -20.83
CA PHE A 336 -7.56 -0.93 -20.58
C PHE A 336 -6.38 -1.63 -21.28
N THR A 337 -6.31 -2.96 -21.19
CA THR A 337 -5.24 -3.75 -21.82
C THR A 337 -5.26 -3.54 -23.33
N GLY A 338 -6.40 -3.73 -23.99
CA GLY A 338 -6.53 -3.51 -25.44
C GLY A 338 -6.11 -2.10 -25.86
N LYS A 339 -6.53 -1.07 -25.11
CA LYS A 339 -6.21 0.34 -25.38
C LYS A 339 -4.72 0.68 -25.26
N PHE A 340 -4.00 0.06 -24.34
CA PHE A 340 -2.59 0.40 -24.04
C PHE A 340 -1.58 -0.69 -24.42
N CYS A 341 -2.01 -1.85 -24.94
CA CYS A 341 -1.17 -3.01 -25.27
C CYS A 341 0.02 -2.64 -26.16
N ASP A 342 -0.22 -1.95 -27.28
CA ASP A 342 0.85 -1.53 -28.20
C ASP A 342 1.91 -0.69 -27.50
N ARG A 343 1.51 0.17 -26.55
CA ARG A 343 2.47 0.95 -25.76
C ARG A 343 3.25 0.09 -24.77
N MET A 344 2.62 -0.90 -24.14
CA MET A 344 3.32 -1.88 -23.29
C MET A 344 4.31 -2.73 -24.09
N VAL A 345 3.98 -3.09 -25.33
CA VAL A 345 4.85 -3.83 -26.26
C VAL A 345 6.04 -2.96 -26.69
N GLN A 346 5.82 -1.71 -27.10
CA GLN A 346 6.89 -0.76 -27.41
C GLN A 346 7.88 -0.56 -26.25
N LEU A 347 7.38 -0.58 -25.01
CA LEU A 347 8.23 -0.43 -23.82
C LEU A 347 9.21 -1.59 -23.61
N ALA A 348 9.07 -2.73 -24.29
CA ALA A 348 10.09 -3.78 -24.30
C ALA A 348 11.40 -3.37 -25.00
N ASP A 349 11.34 -2.34 -25.85
CA ASP A 349 12.47 -1.74 -26.60
C ASP A 349 12.77 -0.30 -26.07
N ASP A 350 12.49 -0.05 -24.79
CA ASP A 350 12.69 1.27 -24.16
C ASP A 350 14.18 1.60 -24.01
N CYS A 351 14.53 2.88 -24.26
CA CYS A 351 15.91 3.38 -24.15
C CYS A 351 16.56 3.17 -22.77
N ASN A 352 15.77 2.96 -21.72
CA ASN A 352 16.24 2.55 -20.41
C ASN A 352 16.06 1.03 -20.20
N VAL A 353 17.18 0.32 -20.10
CA VAL A 353 17.25 -1.14 -19.86
C VAL A 353 16.35 -1.62 -18.70
N HIS A 354 16.20 -0.85 -17.62
CA HIS A 354 15.36 -1.27 -16.49
C HIS A 354 13.86 -1.06 -16.72
N VAL A 355 13.47 -0.15 -17.62
CA VAL A 355 12.10 -0.03 -18.11
C VAL A 355 11.81 -1.21 -19.04
N ALA A 356 12.67 -1.47 -20.03
CA ALA A 356 12.57 -2.60 -20.95
C ALA A 356 12.40 -3.95 -20.24
N VAL A 357 13.28 -4.26 -19.27
CA VAL A 357 13.18 -5.48 -18.47
C VAL A 357 11.88 -5.57 -17.66
N SER A 358 11.38 -4.45 -17.13
CA SER A 358 10.10 -4.44 -16.39
C SER A 358 8.92 -4.65 -17.35
N ALA A 359 8.95 -4.01 -18.53
CA ALA A 359 7.92 -4.14 -19.56
C ALA A 359 7.82 -5.58 -20.09
N ILE A 360 8.95 -6.22 -20.42
CA ILE A 360 8.99 -7.64 -20.80
C ILE A 360 8.41 -8.53 -19.68
N GLY A 361 8.67 -8.18 -18.42
CA GLY A 361 8.04 -8.84 -17.27
C GLY A 361 6.51 -8.74 -17.26
N LEU A 362 5.96 -7.54 -17.54
CA LEU A 362 4.52 -7.30 -17.66
C LEU A 362 3.93 -8.04 -18.87
N LEU A 363 4.55 -7.98 -20.05
CA LEU A 363 4.10 -8.71 -21.24
C LEU A 363 4.02 -10.23 -21.00
N LYS A 364 4.96 -10.79 -20.23
CA LYS A 364 4.92 -12.20 -19.83
C LYS A 364 3.74 -12.54 -18.93
N GLN A 365 3.32 -11.61 -18.08
CA GLN A 365 2.12 -11.76 -17.25
C GLN A 365 0.85 -11.67 -18.10
N LEU A 366 0.77 -10.71 -19.03
CA LEU A 366 -0.34 -10.61 -19.98
C LEU A 366 -0.47 -11.87 -20.86
N LEU A 367 0.65 -12.46 -21.29
CA LEU A 367 0.67 -13.70 -22.05
C LEU A 367 0.06 -14.87 -21.24
N ARG A 368 0.45 -15.03 -19.97
CA ARG A 368 -0.12 -16.04 -19.06
C ARG A 368 -1.63 -15.87 -18.86
N LEU A 369 -2.10 -14.62 -18.78
CA LEU A 369 -3.51 -14.26 -18.66
C LEU A 369 -4.29 -14.33 -19.98
N LYS A 370 -3.65 -14.73 -21.09
CA LYS A 370 -4.22 -14.75 -22.45
C LYS A 370 -4.77 -13.36 -22.88
N LEU A 371 -4.04 -12.31 -22.50
CA LEU A 371 -4.32 -10.91 -22.84
C LEU A 371 -3.35 -10.33 -23.87
N LEU A 372 -2.39 -11.13 -24.35
CA LEU A 372 -1.39 -10.75 -25.35
C LEU A 372 -1.36 -11.81 -26.46
N GLY A 373 -1.52 -11.38 -27.70
CA GLY A 373 -1.48 -12.24 -28.90
C GLY A 373 -0.07 -12.58 -29.36
N GLU A 374 0.06 -13.67 -30.11
CA GLU A 374 1.34 -14.14 -30.66
C GLU A 374 1.95 -13.14 -31.64
N ASP A 375 1.10 -12.41 -32.37
CA ASP A 375 1.43 -11.30 -33.26
C ASP A 375 2.25 -10.19 -32.57
N LYS A 376 2.04 -9.99 -31.27
CA LYS A 376 2.81 -9.04 -30.43
C LYS A 376 4.04 -9.67 -29.79
N VAL A 377 4.04 -10.98 -29.55
CA VAL A 377 5.13 -11.69 -28.85
C VAL A 377 6.27 -12.07 -29.81
N ILE A 378 5.96 -12.63 -30.97
CA ILE A 378 6.96 -13.14 -31.93
C ILE A 378 7.93 -12.02 -32.40
N PRO A 379 7.49 -10.79 -32.74
CA PRO A 379 8.40 -9.72 -33.13
C PRO A 379 9.43 -9.32 -32.05
N LEU A 380 9.14 -9.60 -30.77
CA LEU A 380 10.05 -9.31 -29.67
C LEU A 380 11.22 -10.30 -29.59
N TYR A 381 11.18 -11.43 -30.31
CA TYR A 381 12.27 -12.41 -30.32
C TYR A 381 13.57 -11.84 -30.89
N LYS A 382 13.51 -10.75 -31.68
CA LYS A 382 14.70 -9.96 -32.08
C LYS A 382 15.56 -9.52 -30.88
N LEU A 383 14.96 -9.35 -29.71
CA LEU A 383 15.66 -8.93 -28.48
C LEU A 383 16.47 -10.06 -27.82
N LEU A 384 16.35 -11.32 -28.30
CA LEU A 384 17.18 -12.44 -27.81
C LEU A 384 18.68 -12.22 -28.10
N ILE A 385 19.00 -11.40 -29.10
CA ILE A 385 20.36 -10.98 -29.45
C ILE A 385 20.68 -9.53 -29.02
N ASP A 386 19.85 -8.90 -28.18
CA ASP A 386 20.08 -7.53 -27.70
C ASP A 386 21.43 -7.40 -26.98
N LYS A 387 22.04 -6.21 -27.01
CA LYS A 387 23.33 -5.92 -26.36
C LYS A 387 23.28 -6.13 -24.85
N SER A 388 22.17 -5.81 -24.19
CA SER A 388 22.01 -5.93 -22.74
C SER A 388 21.73 -7.38 -22.29
N PRO A 389 22.58 -7.99 -21.44
CA PRO A 389 22.31 -9.33 -20.91
C PRO A 389 21.04 -9.39 -20.06
N LEU A 390 20.60 -8.25 -19.49
CA LEU A 390 19.36 -8.18 -18.72
C LEU A 390 18.13 -8.29 -19.62
N ILE A 391 18.15 -7.64 -20.79
CA ILE A 391 17.06 -7.73 -21.79
C ILE A 391 17.04 -9.15 -22.36
N ARG A 392 18.18 -9.70 -22.82
CA ARG A 392 18.27 -11.10 -23.30
C ARG A 392 17.71 -12.11 -22.28
N ARG A 393 18.01 -11.95 -20.99
CA ARG A 393 17.48 -12.82 -19.92
C ARG A 393 15.98 -12.62 -19.68
N ALA A 394 15.45 -11.41 -19.84
CA ALA A 394 14.02 -11.13 -19.71
C ALA A 394 13.22 -11.72 -20.88
N ILE A 395 13.66 -11.45 -22.12
CA ILE A 395 12.98 -11.95 -23.32
C ILE A 395 13.12 -13.46 -23.49
N GLY A 396 14.24 -14.07 -23.12
CA GLY A 396 14.39 -15.52 -23.08
C GLY A 396 13.37 -16.21 -22.17
N LYS A 397 12.97 -15.57 -21.06
CA LYS A 397 11.88 -16.06 -20.21
C LYS A 397 10.51 -15.91 -20.88
N LEU A 398 10.24 -14.79 -21.56
CA LEU A 398 9.00 -14.60 -22.32
C LEU A 398 8.87 -15.64 -23.44
N ALA A 399 9.93 -15.83 -24.23
CA ALA A 399 9.97 -16.78 -25.34
C ALA A 399 9.78 -18.23 -24.85
N CYS A 400 10.46 -18.62 -23.76
CA CYS A 400 10.28 -19.93 -23.14
C CYS A 400 8.81 -20.15 -22.70
N GLU A 401 8.21 -19.17 -22.01
CA GLU A 401 6.81 -19.23 -21.58
C GLU A 401 5.84 -19.39 -22.77
N HIS A 402 6.07 -18.65 -23.87
CA HIS A 402 5.30 -18.72 -25.11
C HIS A 402 5.39 -20.09 -25.78
N LEU A 403 6.61 -20.60 -26.00
CA LEU A 403 6.83 -21.89 -26.64
C LEU A 403 6.26 -23.07 -25.83
N ILE A 404 6.28 -22.98 -24.50
CA ILE A 404 5.64 -23.95 -23.61
C ILE A 404 4.11 -23.91 -23.79
N ALA A 405 3.51 -22.72 -23.81
CA ALA A 405 2.06 -22.56 -24.00
C ALA A 405 1.60 -23.11 -25.37
N LEU A 406 2.33 -22.81 -26.45
CA LEU A 406 2.10 -23.35 -27.79
C LEU A 406 2.14 -24.88 -27.81
N LYS A 407 3.16 -25.49 -27.19
CA LYS A 407 3.28 -26.96 -27.13
C LYS A 407 2.06 -27.59 -26.46
N PHE A 408 1.64 -27.07 -25.31
CA PHE A 408 0.45 -27.60 -24.62
C PHE A 408 -0.86 -27.39 -25.40
N ALA A 409 -1.01 -26.26 -26.12
CA ALA A 409 -2.16 -26.06 -27.00
C ALA A 409 -2.21 -27.11 -28.12
N SER A 410 -1.08 -27.35 -28.80
CA SER A 410 -0.99 -28.34 -29.90
C SER A 410 -1.26 -29.78 -29.44
N SER A 411 -0.87 -30.12 -28.21
CA SER A 411 -1.16 -31.45 -27.62
C SER A 411 -2.63 -31.61 -27.22
N GLN A 412 -3.36 -30.53 -26.94
CA GLN A 412 -4.79 -30.59 -26.61
C GLN A 412 -5.69 -30.60 -27.84
N SER A 413 -5.27 -30.02 -28.97
CA SER A 413 -5.99 -30.14 -30.24
C SER A 413 -5.86 -31.53 -30.87
N GLY A 414 -4.75 -32.24 -30.62
CA GLY A 414 -4.50 -33.58 -31.19
C GLY A 414 -5.37 -34.70 -30.60
N SER A 415 -5.84 -34.58 -29.34
CA SER A 415 -6.59 -35.68 -28.68
C SER A 415 -8.12 -35.61 -28.84
N LYS A 416 -8.61 -34.85 -29.83
CA LYS A 416 -10.06 -34.67 -30.10
C LYS A 416 -10.48 -35.09 -31.52
N GLY A 417 -9.59 -35.75 -32.27
CA GLY A 417 -9.77 -36.01 -33.70
C GLY A 417 -9.68 -37.48 -34.15
N GLU A 418 -9.69 -38.46 -33.24
CA GLU A 418 -9.48 -39.88 -33.59
C GLU A 418 -10.70 -40.82 -33.34
N ASP A 419 -11.84 -40.31 -32.88
CA ASP A 419 -13.02 -41.12 -32.50
C ASP A 419 -14.27 -40.93 -33.41
N ASP A 420 -14.15 -40.43 -34.65
CA ASP A 420 -15.30 -40.31 -35.57
C ASP A 420 -14.98 -40.50 -37.07
N GLU A 421 -14.49 -41.69 -37.45
CA GLU A 421 -14.71 -42.24 -38.80
C GLU A 421 -15.06 -43.74 -38.68
N GLY A 422 -16.36 -44.08 -38.73
CA GLY A 422 -16.78 -45.44 -38.36
C GLY A 422 -18.10 -46.00 -38.91
N VAL A 423 -18.89 -45.26 -39.69
CA VAL A 423 -20.11 -45.81 -40.34
C VAL A 423 -20.19 -45.39 -41.80
N ARG A 424 -19.92 -46.32 -42.71
CA ARG A 424 -20.21 -46.15 -44.14
C ARG A 424 -21.66 -46.51 -44.40
N ASP A 425 -22.40 -45.57 -44.96
CA ASP A 425 -23.74 -45.80 -45.48
C ASP A 425 -23.70 -46.78 -46.67
N VAL A 426 -24.59 -47.77 -46.67
CA VAL A 426 -24.75 -48.75 -47.75
C VAL A 426 -26.17 -48.59 -48.26
N GLY A 427 -26.31 -47.79 -49.32
CA GLY A 427 -27.61 -47.46 -49.88
C GLY A 427 -28.38 -48.65 -50.44
N LYS A 428 -29.70 -48.47 -50.57
CA LYS A 428 -30.57 -49.27 -51.45
C LYS A 428 -31.46 -48.36 -52.31
N PRO A 429 -31.86 -48.79 -53.51
CA PRO A 429 -32.45 -47.93 -54.54
C PRO A 429 -33.98 -47.88 -54.51
N GLU A 430 -34.51 -47.05 -55.41
CA GLU A 430 -35.93 -46.70 -55.63
C GLU A 430 -36.86 -47.90 -55.91
N MET A 431 -38.02 -47.90 -55.24
CA MET A 431 -39.35 -47.71 -55.88
C MET A 431 -40.36 -47.20 -54.83
#